data_AF-A0A259SP49-F1
#
_entry.id   AF-A0A259SP49-F1
#
_cell.length_a   1.000
_cell.length_b   1.000
_cell.length_c   1.000
_cell.angle_alpha   90.00
_cell.angle_beta   90.00
_cell.angle_gamma   90.00
#
_symmetry.space_group_name_H-M   'P 1'
#
loop_
_entity.id
_entity.type
_entity.pdbx_description
1 polymer ?
#
loop_
_entity_poly.entity_id
_entity_poly.type
_entity_poly.pdbx_seq_one_letter_code
_entity_poly.pdbx_strand_id
1 'polypeptide(L)'
;YRVTRSPEYQRPAKRGGGLTKQASSVALEEFADGRWIGRAAREVDVAHALDEILQLNLQQFLQVILLAQGRFARFLLADSRERQSLLRRLFGTGRFEDYQARFDERRRASEQALGAGRATVIARVEQAEKLVAENALHGADQGGSDDPAPASGEPAPSLDERLDALRRAKARADYRHEQRGQERDQAEAAHRAASAALTAAREERQAQAERDRARAALAALDAAADRIAADRRTLDDARAAEALRHVLSTAERAAAAATAASAAVVEAEEAWRGRTADDDGAPGGSSAEELREWASDLTRSSGAWQLAAEAEARLAAYETAVAAAQSEAEAAAAERAVREQERAALPAAIEAL
;
A
#
# COMPACT_ATOMS: atom_id res chain seq x y z
N TYR A 1 92.19 -2.48 58.95
CA TYR A 1 92.04 -2.91 57.55
C TYR A 1 93.10 -2.24 56.69
N ARG A 2 93.53 -2.89 55.59
CA ARG A 2 94.46 -2.38 54.59
C ARG A 2 93.86 -2.56 53.21
N VAL A 3 93.88 -1.51 52.40
CA VAL A 3 93.46 -1.56 51.00
C VAL A 3 94.70 -1.37 50.14
N THR A 4 94.97 -2.35 49.28
CA THR A 4 96.04 -2.27 48.29
C THR A 4 95.40 -2.21 46.91
N ARG A 5 95.66 -1.13 46.17
CA ARG A 5 95.21 -0.96 44.78
C ARG A 5 96.40 -0.83 43.85
N SER A 6 96.33 -1.53 42.73
CA SER A 6 97.27 -1.37 41.62
C SER A 6 96.49 -0.92 40.40
N PRO A 7 96.79 0.25 39.81
CA PRO A 7 96.15 0.69 38.59
C PRO A 7 96.53 -0.23 37.42
N GLU A 8 95.80 -0.13 36.32
CA GLU A 8 96.19 -0.81 35.09
C GLU A 8 97.49 -0.21 34.54
N TYR A 9 98.47 -1.05 34.19
CA TYR A 9 99.71 -0.60 33.56
C TYR A 9 100.30 -1.64 32.61
N GLN A 10 101.16 -1.19 31.71
CA GLN A 10 101.90 -2.09 30.81
C GLN A 10 103.18 -2.57 31.48
N ARG A 11 103.34 -3.89 31.59
CA ARG A 11 104.50 -4.54 32.21
C ARG A 11 105.26 -5.35 31.14
N PRO A 12 106.61 -5.40 31.19
CA PRO A 12 107.37 -6.31 30.32
C PRO A 12 106.93 -7.78 30.48
N ALA A 13 106.75 -8.49 29.37
CA ALA A 13 106.30 -9.88 29.37
C ALA A 13 107.36 -10.82 29.97
N LYS A 14 106.93 -11.87 30.69
CA LYS A 14 107.84 -12.81 31.39
C LYS A 14 108.61 -13.76 30.46
N ARG A 15 108.23 -13.88 29.18
CA ARG A 15 108.88 -14.70 28.16
C ARG A 15 108.76 -14.01 26.80
N GLY A 16 109.80 -13.27 26.39
CA GLY A 16 109.89 -12.59 25.08
C GLY A 16 109.52 -11.10 25.08
N GLY A 17 110.24 -10.30 24.28
CA GLY A 17 110.42 -8.83 24.37
C GLY A 17 109.24 -7.92 23.97
N GLY A 18 108.02 -8.22 24.43
CA GLY A 18 106.85 -7.32 24.32
C GLY A 18 106.37 -6.79 25.67
N LEU A 19 105.50 -5.77 25.63
CA LEU A 19 104.74 -5.31 26.80
C LEU A 19 103.41 -6.07 26.91
N THR A 20 103.01 -6.46 28.11
CA THR A 20 101.72 -7.08 28.41
C THR A 20 100.93 -6.18 29.36
N LYS A 21 99.65 -6.00 29.08
CA LYS A 21 98.72 -5.24 29.92
C LYS A 21 98.44 -6.00 31.21
N GLN A 22 98.80 -5.41 32.34
CA GLN A 22 98.44 -5.89 33.66
C GLN A 22 97.16 -5.17 34.08
N ALA A 23 96.09 -5.94 34.28
CA ALA A 23 94.79 -5.40 34.71
C ALA A 23 94.89 -4.75 36.09
N SER A 24 93.99 -3.79 36.36
CA SER A 24 93.85 -3.23 37.70
C SER A 24 93.51 -4.33 38.70
N SER A 25 94.03 -4.20 39.91
CA SER A 25 93.67 -5.11 41.00
C SER A 25 93.45 -4.32 42.28
N VAL A 26 92.56 -4.86 43.11
CA VAL A 26 92.33 -4.36 44.46
C VAL A 26 92.24 -5.52 45.42
N ALA A 27 92.83 -5.35 46.59
CA ALA A 27 92.70 -6.28 47.69
C ALA A 27 92.38 -5.51 48.98
N LEU A 28 91.40 -5.99 49.71
CA LEU A 28 91.10 -5.59 51.07
C LEU A 28 91.59 -6.68 52.01
N GLU A 29 92.44 -6.31 52.96
CA GLU A 29 93.01 -7.21 53.96
C GLU A 29 92.68 -6.70 55.37
N GLU A 30 92.45 -7.62 56.29
CA GLU A 30 92.29 -7.34 57.71
C GLU A 30 93.49 -7.88 58.48
N PHE A 31 93.95 -7.13 59.48
CA PHE A 31 95.01 -7.60 60.37
C PHE A 31 94.35 -8.33 61.54
N ALA A 32 94.50 -9.65 61.59
CA ALA A 32 93.95 -10.52 62.64
C ALA A 32 94.95 -11.64 62.95
N ASP A 33 95.05 -12.03 64.22
CA ASP A 33 95.93 -13.13 64.68
C ASP A 33 97.39 -13.00 64.20
N GLY A 34 97.92 -11.78 64.22
CA GLY A 34 99.31 -11.47 63.83
C GLY A 34 99.62 -11.57 62.34
N ARG A 35 98.62 -11.79 61.47
CA ARG A 35 98.79 -11.90 60.01
C ARG A 35 97.74 -11.08 59.24
N TRP A 36 98.03 -10.78 57.98
CA TRP A 36 97.06 -10.18 57.07
C TRP A 36 96.20 -11.27 56.43
N ILE A 37 94.88 -11.12 56.53
CA ILE A 37 93.87 -12.03 55.97
C ILE A 37 93.11 -11.30 54.87
N GLY A 38 93.08 -11.87 53.66
CA GLY A 38 92.32 -11.32 52.53
C GLY A 38 90.82 -11.41 52.78
N ARG A 39 90.11 -10.28 52.67
CA ARG A 39 88.66 -10.15 52.85
C ARG A 39 87.89 -10.03 51.54
N ALA A 40 88.40 -9.26 50.59
CA ALA A 40 87.82 -9.12 49.27
C ALA A 40 88.88 -8.77 48.22
N ALA A 41 88.69 -9.24 46.99
CA ALA A 41 89.64 -9.02 45.88
C ALA A 41 88.98 -8.54 44.57
N ARG A 42 87.64 -8.39 44.55
CA ARG A 42 86.91 -7.77 43.43
C ARG A 42 86.54 -6.34 43.81
N GLU A 43 86.54 -5.44 42.83
CA GLU A 43 86.30 -4.01 43.06
C GLU A 43 84.96 -3.72 43.73
N VAL A 44 83.89 -4.40 43.30
CA VAL A 44 82.54 -4.23 43.85
C VAL A 44 82.47 -4.73 45.30
N ASP A 45 83.03 -5.90 45.58
CA ASP A 45 83.02 -6.50 46.93
C ASP A 45 83.87 -5.67 47.91
N VAL A 46 85.02 -5.14 47.45
CA VAL A 46 85.84 -4.23 48.24
C VAL A 46 85.10 -2.92 48.49
N ALA A 47 84.37 -2.38 47.52
CA ALA A 47 83.58 -1.16 47.71
C ALA A 47 82.47 -1.37 48.75
N HIS A 48 81.70 -2.45 48.67
CA HIS A 48 80.67 -2.79 49.66
C HIS A 48 81.27 -3.00 51.05
N ALA A 49 82.37 -3.76 51.17
CA ALA A 49 83.03 -3.97 52.45
C ALA A 49 83.57 -2.64 53.04
N LEU A 50 84.06 -1.72 52.19
CA LEU A 50 84.50 -0.41 52.65
C LEU A 50 83.33 0.49 53.08
N ASP A 51 82.19 0.44 52.40
CA ASP A 51 80.98 1.17 52.82
C ASP A 51 80.53 0.70 54.22
N GLU A 52 80.60 -0.60 54.51
CA GLU A 52 80.31 -1.16 55.84
C GLU A 52 81.36 -0.80 56.90
N ILE A 53 82.65 -0.92 56.58
CA ILE A 53 83.76 -0.65 57.51
C ILE A 53 83.83 0.83 57.87
N LEU A 54 83.72 1.71 56.88
CA LEU A 54 83.79 3.16 57.08
C LEU A 54 82.45 3.75 57.51
N GLN A 55 81.35 3.01 57.34
CA GLN A 55 79.97 3.46 57.58
C GLN A 55 79.62 4.78 56.88
N LEU A 56 80.33 5.08 55.79
CA LEU A 56 80.20 6.30 55.01
C LEU A 56 80.21 5.93 53.54
N ASN A 57 79.20 6.39 52.81
CA ASN A 57 79.22 6.25 51.36
C ASN A 57 80.22 7.21 50.72
N LEU A 58 80.58 6.98 49.46
CA LEU A 58 81.51 7.84 48.72
C LEU A 58 81.14 9.34 48.80
N GLN A 59 79.85 9.72 48.70
CA GLN A 59 79.46 11.14 48.76
C GLN A 59 79.75 11.75 50.15
N GLN A 60 79.46 11.03 51.23
CA GLN A 60 79.72 11.44 52.61
C GLN A 60 81.23 11.48 52.91
N PHE A 61 81.99 10.47 52.46
CA PHE A 61 83.45 10.45 52.58
C PHE A 61 84.07 11.67 51.87
N LEU A 62 83.58 11.99 50.67
CA LEU A 62 84.01 13.14 49.90
C LEU A 62 83.60 14.49 50.52
N GLN A 63 82.55 14.55 51.33
CA GLN A 63 82.16 15.73 52.13
C GLN A 63 83.14 15.99 53.27
N VAL A 64 83.66 14.94 53.91
CA VAL A 64 84.53 15.02 55.10
C VAL A 64 86.00 15.27 54.72
N ILE A 65 86.50 14.70 53.61
CA ILE A 65 87.94 14.68 53.24
C ILE A 65 88.41 15.86 52.38
N LEU A 66 87.62 16.93 52.26
CA LEU A 66 87.74 18.01 51.26
C LEU A 66 89.15 18.59 51.03
N LEU A 67 90.08 18.44 51.98
CA LEU A 67 91.46 18.94 51.90
C LEU A 67 92.49 17.97 51.29
N ALA A 68 92.27 16.65 51.28
CA ALA A 68 93.41 15.73 51.14
C ALA A 68 93.90 15.45 49.71
N GLN A 69 93.10 15.70 48.65
CA GLN A 69 93.45 15.25 47.29
C GLN A 69 93.03 16.21 46.15
N GLY A 70 93.42 17.49 46.21
CA GLY A 70 93.40 18.37 45.02
C GLY A 70 92.02 18.75 44.44
N ARG A 71 90.91 18.25 44.99
CA ARG A 71 89.54 18.66 44.56
C ARG A 71 89.23 20.13 44.86
N PHE A 72 89.95 20.75 45.79
CA PHE A 72 89.89 22.21 46.01
C PHE A 72 90.55 23.00 44.86
N ALA A 73 91.66 22.51 44.29
CA ALA A 73 92.28 23.15 43.13
C ALA A 73 91.36 23.08 41.90
N ARG A 74 90.71 21.92 41.68
CA ARG A 74 89.68 21.78 40.63
C ARG A 74 88.48 22.70 40.88
N PHE A 75 88.10 22.96 42.13
CA PHE A 75 87.03 23.90 42.48
C PHE A 75 87.40 25.38 42.18
N LEU A 76 88.66 25.78 42.43
CA LEU A 76 89.17 27.13 42.11
C LEU A 76 89.26 27.37 40.61
N LEU A 77 89.66 26.35 39.84
CA LEU A 77 89.83 26.41 38.39
C LEU A 77 88.54 26.11 37.61
N ALA A 78 87.53 25.53 38.25
CA ALA A 78 86.24 25.22 37.63
C ALA A 78 85.49 26.49 37.20
N ASP A 79 84.77 26.38 36.08
CA ASP A 79 83.82 27.41 35.66
C ASP A 79 82.65 27.54 36.65
N SER A 80 81.85 28.60 36.51
CA SER A 80 80.76 28.88 37.45
C SER A 80 79.72 27.76 37.54
N ARG A 81 79.45 27.04 36.44
CA ARG A 81 78.46 25.95 36.39
C ARG A 81 78.99 24.69 37.05
N GLU A 82 80.24 24.35 36.77
CA GLU A 82 80.95 23.24 37.38
C GLU A 82 81.10 23.45 38.89
N ARG A 83 81.47 24.66 39.32
CA ARG A 83 81.55 25.05 40.73
C ARG A 83 80.20 24.89 41.44
N GLN A 84 79.12 25.37 40.83
CA GLN A 84 77.76 25.24 41.36
C GLN A 84 77.31 23.77 41.46
N SER A 85 77.64 22.93 40.47
CA SER A 85 77.35 21.49 40.50
C SER A 85 78.10 20.79 41.64
N LEU A 86 79.37 21.15 41.86
CA LEU A 86 80.22 20.57 42.89
C LEU A 86 79.74 20.95 44.30
N LEU A 87 79.35 22.21 44.52
CA LEU A 87 78.74 22.67 45.78
C LEU A 87 77.38 22.00 46.03
N ARG A 88 76.57 21.81 44.99
CA ARG A 88 75.27 21.12 45.13
C ARG A 88 75.40 19.69 45.61
N ARG A 89 76.37 18.94 45.06
CA ARG A 89 76.69 17.58 45.51
C ARG A 89 77.26 17.59 46.93
N LEU A 90 78.15 18.55 47.23
CA LEU A 90 78.77 18.67 48.55
C LEU A 90 77.73 18.93 49.65
N PHE A 91 76.83 19.87 49.46
CA PHE A 91 75.82 20.19 50.48
C PHE A 91 74.53 19.36 50.37
N GLY A 92 74.47 18.39 49.45
CA GLY A 92 73.28 17.55 49.25
C GLY A 92 72.04 18.36 48.82
N THR A 93 72.24 19.49 48.14
CA THR A 93 71.19 20.42 47.72
C THR A 93 70.61 20.09 46.34
N GLY A 94 71.03 18.98 45.71
CA GLY A 94 70.44 18.51 44.45
C GLY A 94 68.92 18.36 44.49
N ARG A 95 68.37 17.98 45.66
CA ARG A 95 66.91 17.91 45.88
C ARG A 95 66.17 19.22 45.55
N PHE A 96 66.80 20.38 45.77
CA PHE A 96 66.18 21.68 45.51
C PHE A 96 66.13 22.01 44.01
N GLU A 97 67.09 21.53 43.23
CA GLU A 97 67.05 21.61 41.76
C GLU A 97 65.93 20.73 41.21
N ASP A 98 65.75 19.54 41.76
CA ASP A 98 64.63 18.66 41.39
C ASP A 98 63.28 19.32 41.71
N TYR A 99 63.13 19.96 42.88
CA TYR A 99 61.92 20.73 43.20
C TYR A 99 61.71 21.89 42.23
N GLN A 100 62.75 22.66 41.93
CA GLN A 100 62.66 23.77 40.98
C GLN A 100 62.23 23.27 39.60
N ALA A 101 62.84 22.19 39.09
CA ALA A 101 62.48 21.59 37.80
C ALA A 101 61.01 21.13 37.77
N ARG A 102 60.53 20.48 38.85
CA ARG A 102 59.13 20.06 38.97
C ARG A 102 58.16 21.24 39.04
N PHE A 103 58.53 22.33 39.71
CA PHE A 103 57.72 23.55 39.73
C PHE A 103 57.67 24.23 38.37
N ASP A 104 58.80 24.32 37.65
CA ASP A 104 58.85 24.87 36.30
C ASP A 104 58.04 24.03 35.31
N GLU A 105 58.11 22.70 35.40
CA GLU A 105 57.28 21.79 34.61
C GLU A 105 55.78 21.99 34.92
N ARG A 106 55.41 22.03 36.20
CA ARG A 106 54.02 22.27 36.61
C ARG A 106 53.51 23.64 36.17
N ARG A 107 54.35 24.67 36.23
CA ARG A 107 54.03 26.02 35.75
C ARG A 107 53.76 26.00 34.25
N ARG A 108 54.66 25.41 33.45
CA ARG A 108 54.50 25.28 31.99
C ARG A 108 53.25 24.50 31.62
N ALA A 109 53.00 23.36 32.29
CA ALA A 109 51.80 22.57 32.06
C ALA A 109 50.51 23.35 32.38
N SER A 110 50.52 24.12 33.48
CA SER A 110 49.37 24.96 33.87
C SER A 110 49.14 26.13 32.90
N GLU A 111 50.22 26.77 32.43
CA GLU A 111 50.17 27.83 31.41
C GLU A 111 49.61 27.30 30.08
N GLN A 112 50.06 26.11 29.64
CA GLN A 112 49.55 25.46 28.44
C GLN A 112 48.07 25.10 28.57
N ALA A 113 47.65 24.51 29.71
CA ALA A 113 46.26 24.17 29.96
C ALA A 113 45.35 25.41 29.98
N LEU A 114 45.79 26.49 30.63
CA LEU A 114 45.07 27.76 30.65
C LEU A 114 44.98 28.38 29.25
N GLY A 115 46.07 28.34 28.47
CA GLY A 115 46.10 28.81 27.10
C GLY A 115 45.12 28.06 26.19
N ALA A 116 45.12 26.71 26.26
CA ALA A 116 44.19 25.87 25.51
C ALA A 116 42.73 26.10 25.91
N GLY A 117 42.46 26.23 27.22
CA GLY A 117 41.13 26.55 27.74
C GLY A 117 40.62 27.91 27.24
N ARG A 118 41.46 28.95 27.32
CA ARG A 118 41.13 30.29 26.82
C ARG A 118 40.86 30.30 25.32
N ALA A 119 41.70 29.63 24.52
CA ALA A 119 41.49 29.52 23.08
C ALA A 119 40.16 28.85 22.74
N THR A 120 39.78 27.80 23.50
CA THR A 120 38.50 27.11 23.33
C THR A 120 37.32 28.04 23.65
N VAL A 121 37.38 28.80 24.75
CA VAL A 121 36.32 29.74 25.12
C VAL A 121 36.17 30.83 24.04
N ILE A 122 37.27 31.41 23.58
CA ILE A 122 37.25 32.45 22.53
C ILE A 122 36.61 31.89 21.25
N ALA A 123 37.02 30.71 20.79
CA ALA A 123 36.46 30.09 19.59
C ALA A 123 34.95 29.80 19.72
N ARG A 124 34.47 29.42 20.92
CA ARG A 124 33.04 29.21 21.17
C ARG A 124 32.24 30.51 21.18
N VAL A 125 32.80 31.57 21.76
CA VAL A 125 32.17 32.90 21.74
C VAL A 125 32.09 33.43 20.31
N GLU A 126 33.16 33.32 19.52
CA GLU A 126 33.17 33.71 18.11
C GLU A 126 32.15 32.91 17.28
N GLN A 127 32.05 31.60 17.52
CA GLN A 127 31.03 30.75 16.89
C GLN A 127 29.62 31.22 17.24
N ALA A 128 29.36 31.54 18.51
CA ALA A 128 28.06 32.02 18.95
C ALA A 128 27.73 33.41 18.37
N GLU A 129 28.70 34.32 18.33
CA GLU A 129 28.55 35.66 17.71
C GLU A 129 28.22 35.55 16.23
N LYS A 130 28.85 34.60 15.51
CA LYS A 130 28.53 34.31 14.12
C LYS A 130 27.07 33.86 13.95
N LEU A 131 26.59 32.95 14.81
CA LEU A 131 25.19 32.51 14.78
C LEU A 131 24.21 33.66 15.08
N VAL A 132 24.56 34.54 16.01
CA VAL A 132 23.76 35.73 16.32
C VAL A 132 23.67 36.65 15.09
N ALA A 133 24.78 36.82 14.35
CA ALA A 133 24.81 37.62 13.13
C ALA A 133 23.99 37.01 11.99
N GLU A 134 24.18 35.72 11.71
CA GLU A 134 23.45 35.01 10.66
C GLU A 134 21.93 35.04 10.87
N ASN A 135 21.48 35.03 12.14
CA ASN A 135 20.07 35.00 12.50
C ASN A 135 19.51 36.38 12.90
N ALA A 136 20.28 37.46 12.68
CA ALA A 136 19.91 38.83 13.01
C ALA A 136 19.36 38.98 14.45
N LEU A 137 20.06 38.39 15.43
CA LEU A 137 19.71 38.40 16.86
C LEU A 137 20.39 39.56 17.62
N HIS A 138 20.98 40.50 16.89
CA HIS A 138 21.54 41.76 17.40
C HIS A 138 20.44 42.80 17.67
N GLY A 139 20.71 43.74 18.59
CA GLY A 139 19.86 44.93 18.79
C GLY A 139 18.57 44.69 19.59
N ALA A 140 18.03 45.77 20.15
CA ALA A 140 16.77 45.77 20.90
C ALA A 140 15.58 45.83 19.95
N ASP A 141 14.75 44.79 19.90
CA ASP A 141 13.55 44.72 19.07
C ASP A 141 12.37 45.56 19.60
N GLN A 142 12.61 46.61 20.41
CA GLN A 142 11.55 47.51 20.87
C GLN A 142 12.05 48.96 20.96
N GLY A 143 11.62 49.78 19.99
CA GLY A 143 11.46 51.24 20.14
C GLY A 143 12.73 52.08 20.20
N GLY A 144 13.15 52.59 19.04
CA GLY A 144 13.73 53.94 18.94
C GLY A 144 14.95 54.23 19.81
N SER A 145 16.07 53.59 19.52
CA SER A 145 17.36 54.27 19.63
C SER A 145 18.22 53.79 18.47
N ASP A 146 18.46 54.68 17.51
CA ASP A 146 19.67 54.64 16.72
C ASP A 146 20.84 54.58 17.71
N ASP A 147 21.30 53.38 18.05
CA ASP A 147 22.59 53.23 18.70
C ASP A 147 23.61 53.65 17.64
N PRO A 148 24.34 54.77 17.86
CA PRO A 148 25.34 55.20 16.91
C PRO A 148 26.36 54.08 16.76
N ALA A 149 26.77 53.80 15.53
CA ALA A 149 27.88 52.92 15.23
C ALA A 149 29.03 53.23 16.21
N PRO A 150 29.65 52.21 16.85
CA PRO A 150 30.65 52.46 17.89
C PRO A 150 31.73 53.37 17.31
N ALA A 151 31.90 54.52 17.95
CA ALA A 151 32.90 55.49 17.57
C ALA A 151 34.26 54.79 17.53
N SER A 152 34.96 54.90 16.41
CA SER A 152 36.28 54.33 16.18
C SER A 152 37.26 54.83 17.26
N GLY A 153 37.45 54.02 18.30
CA GLY A 153 38.26 54.38 19.48
C GLY A 153 37.86 53.66 20.78
N GLU A 154 36.71 52.99 20.84
CA GLU A 154 36.34 52.20 22.02
C GLU A 154 37.23 50.94 22.15
N PRO A 155 37.68 50.60 23.38
CA PRO A 155 38.40 49.36 23.63
C PRO A 155 37.52 48.16 23.21
N ALA A 156 38.15 47.14 22.62
CA ALA A 156 37.43 45.92 22.26
C ALA A 156 36.66 45.37 23.47
N PRO A 157 35.39 44.93 23.28
CA PRO A 157 34.55 44.50 24.39
C PRO A 157 35.21 43.35 25.13
N SER A 158 35.14 43.42 26.46
CA SER A 158 35.61 42.36 27.34
C SER A 158 34.84 41.06 27.09
N LEU A 159 35.43 39.93 27.51
CA LEU A 159 34.79 38.62 27.36
C LEU A 159 33.42 38.57 28.07
N ASP A 160 33.30 39.23 29.23
CA ASP A 160 32.05 39.26 29.99
C ASP A 160 30.96 40.05 29.25
N GLU A 161 31.31 41.20 28.66
CA GLU A 161 30.38 41.99 27.83
C GLU A 161 29.91 41.20 26.59
N ARG A 162 30.83 40.46 25.94
CA ARG A 162 30.50 39.57 24.83
C ARG A 162 29.53 38.47 25.27
N LEU A 163 29.78 37.83 26.41
CA LEU A 163 28.89 36.81 26.97
C LEU A 163 27.50 37.37 27.33
N ASP A 164 27.43 38.57 27.88
CA ASP A 164 26.15 39.24 28.17
C ASP A 164 25.37 39.58 26.90
N ALA A 165 26.06 40.02 25.84
CA ALA A 165 25.43 40.21 24.53
C ALA A 165 24.85 38.90 23.99
N LEU A 166 25.57 37.79 24.13
CA LEU A 166 25.09 36.46 23.73
C LEU A 166 23.89 35.99 24.57
N ARG A 167 23.87 36.27 25.89
CA ARG A 167 22.71 35.97 26.76
C ARG A 167 21.45 36.72 26.29
N ARG A 168 21.60 38.01 25.97
CA ARG A 168 20.48 38.81 25.42
C ARG A 168 20.02 38.29 24.05
N ALA A 169 20.97 37.92 23.18
CA ALA A 169 20.65 37.32 21.88
C ALA A 169 19.89 35.99 22.02
N LYS A 170 20.26 35.14 22.99
CA LYS A 170 19.52 33.90 23.29
C LYS A 170 18.09 34.20 23.73
N ALA A 171 17.89 35.15 24.66
CA ALA A 171 16.55 35.53 25.10
C ALA A 171 15.67 36.03 23.93
N ARG A 172 16.25 36.79 22.99
CA ARG A 172 15.57 37.19 21.75
C ARG A 172 15.22 36.00 20.86
N ALA A 173 16.13 35.04 20.71
CA ALA A 173 15.88 33.83 19.94
C ALA A 173 14.74 32.99 20.55
N ASP A 174 14.73 32.84 21.87
CA ASP A 174 13.67 32.13 22.60
C ASP A 174 12.31 32.82 22.39
N TYR A 175 12.26 34.15 22.51
CA TYR A 175 11.04 34.93 22.25
C TYR A 175 10.55 34.80 20.80
N ARG A 176 11.45 34.92 19.82
CA ARG A 176 11.11 34.73 18.40
C ARG A 176 10.62 33.31 18.13
N HIS A 177 11.21 32.30 18.78
CA HIS A 177 10.75 30.92 18.65
C HIS A 177 9.33 30.74 19.18
N GLU A 178 9.04 31.28 20.36
CA GLU A 178 7.70 31.23 20.95
C GLU A 178 6.67 31.97 20.09
N GLN A 179 6.99 33.18 19.63
CA GLN A 179 6.13 33.96 18.74
C GLN A 179 5.82 33.20 17.43
N ARG A 180 6.85 32.65 16.78
CA ARG A 180 6.66 31.84 15.56
C ARG A 180 5.87 30.56 15.82
N GLY A 181 6.01 29.96 17.01
CA GLY A 181 5.19 28.85 17.47
C GLY A 181 3.71 29.23 17.54
N GLN A 182 3.40 30.36 18.18
CA GLN A 182 2.03 30.87 18.27
C GLN A 182 1.44 31.22 16.90
N GLU A 183 2.21 31.87 16.01
CA GLU A 183 1.79 32.19 14.64
C GLU A 183 1.48 30.91 13.84
N ARG A 184 2.33 29.88 13.96
CA ARG A 184 2.09 28.56 13.34
C ARG A 184 0.79 27.94 13.87
N ASP A 185 0.62 27.89 15.18
CA ASP A 185 -0.55 27.25 15.80
C ASP A 185 -1.86 27.97 15.41
N GLN A 186 -1.84 29.31 15.30
CA GLN A 186 -2.95 30.12 14.78
C GLN A 186 -3.23 29.81 13.29
N ALA A 187 -2.18 29.73 12.46
CA ALA A 187 -2.33 29.39 11.05
C ALA A 187 -2.90 27.97 10.84
N GLU A 188 -2.45 26.99 11.62
CA GLU A 188 -2.97 25.62 11.61
C GLU A 188 -4.43 25.56 12.07
N ALA A 189 -4.81 26.32 13.10
CA ALA A 189 -6.20 26.43 13.55
C ALA A 189 -7.08 27.05 12.46
N ALA A 190 -6.64 28.16 11.84
CA ALA A 190 -7.36 28.81 10.75
C ALA A 190 -7.52 27.89 9.53
N HIS A 191 -6.46 27.16 9.15
CA HIS A 191 -6.52 26.18 8.08
C HIS A 191 -7.52 25.05 8.36
N ARG A 192 -7.51 24.49 9.59
CA ARG A 192 -8.48 23.46 9.99
C ARG A 192 -9.92 23.98 9.93
N ALA A 193 -10.17 25.19 10.43
CA ALA A 193 -11.49 25.81 10.40
C ALA A 193 -11.97 26.05 8.96
N ALA A 194 -11.12 26.61 8.09
CA ALA A 194 -11.43 26.82 6.68
C ALA A 194 -11.71 25.49 5.93
N SER A 195 -10.92 24.45 6.21
CA SER A 195 -11.13 23.12 5.63
C SER A 195 -12.47 22.51 6.04
N ALA A 196 -12.81 22.61 7.33
CA ALA A 196 -14.10 22.13 7.83
C ALA A 196 -15.27 22.89 7.21
N ALA A 197 -15.16 24.22 7.12
CA ALA A 197 -16.17 25.06 6.49
C ALA A 197 -16.37 24.73 5.00
N LEU A 198 -15.29 24.44 4.27
CA LEU A 198 -15.36 24.03 2.87
C LEU A 198 -16.06 22.68 2.69
N THR A 199 -15.77 21.70 3.55
CA THR A 199 -16.46 20.41 3.52
C THR A 199 -17.95 20.57 3.77
N ALA A 200 -18.34 21.30 4.82
CA ALA A 200 -19.74 21.59 5.11
C ALA A 200 -20.46 22.32 3.95
N ALA A 201 -19.79 23.31 3.34
CA ALA A 201 -20.35 24.03 2.19
C ALA A 201 -20.53 23.12 0.95
N ARG A 202 -19.65 22.13 0.75
CA ARG A 202 -19.78 21.14 -0.35
C ARG A 202 -20.94 20.18 -0.11
N GLU A 203 -21.08 19.69 1.12
CA GLU A 203 -22.20 18.83 1.52
C GLU A 203 -23.55 19.55 1.35
N GLU A 204 -23.63 20.80 1.82
CA GLU A 204 -24.82 21.63 1.65
C GLU A 204 -25.15 21.87 0.18
N ARG A 205 -24.16 22.19 -0.66
CA ARG A 205 -24.36 22.34 -2.11
C ARG A 205 -24.86 21.04 -2.75
N GLN A 206 -24.32 19.89 -2.35
CA GLN A 206 -24.76 18.59 -2.87
C GLN A 206 -26.22 18.32 -2.49
N ALA A 207 -26.59 18.54 -1.22
CA ALA A 207 -27.95 18.39 -0.74
C ALA A 207 -28.94 19.31 -1.48
N GLN A 208 -28.55 20.57 -1.75
CA GLN A 208 -29.35 21.50 -2.55
C GLN A 208 -29.53 21.01 -3.99
N ALA A 209 -28.46 20.52 -4.63
CA ALA A 209 -28.54 19.98 -5.99
C ALA A 209 -29.39 18.70 -6.10
N GLU A 210 -29.39 17.86 -5.07
CA GLU A 210 -30.27 16.68 -4.98
C GLU A 210 -31.73 17.10 -4.78
N ARG A 211 -31.99 18.05 -3.87
CA ARG A 211 -33.32 18.63 -3.65
C ARG A 211 -33.89 19.22 -4.93
N ASP A 212 -33.10 20.01 -5.65
CA ASP A 212 -33.56 20.69 -6.87
C ASP A 212 -33.84 19.69 -8.00
N ARG A 213 -33.01 18.64 -8.13
CA ARG A 213 -33.28 17.50 -9.04
C ARG A 213 -34.58 16.77 -8.68
N ALA A 214 -34.78 16.47 -7.39
CA ALA A 214 -36.00 15.80 -6.93
C ALA A 214 -37.25 16.65 -7.18
N ARG A 215 -37.18 17.97 -6.94
CA ARG A 215 -38.28 18.91 -7.24
C ARG A 215 -38.58 18.99 -8.73
N ALA A 216 -37.57 19.05 -9.57
CA ALA A 216 -37.76 19.06 -11.02
C ALA A 216 -38.40 17.75 -11.52
N ALA A 217 -37.97 16.60 -10.99
CA ALA A 217 -38.56 15.30 -11.31
C ALA A 217 -40.03 15.22 -10.86
N LEU A 218 -40.35 15.69 -9.65
CA LEU A 218 -41.72 15.74 -9.16
C LEU A 218 -42.60 16.63 -10.05
N ALA A 219 -42.14 17.84 -10.36
CA ALA A 219 -42.89 18.75 -11.24
C ALA A 219 -43.14 18.15 -12.63
N ALA A 220 -42.18 17.40 -13.19
CA ALA A 220 -42.36 16.71 -14.46
C ALA A 220 -43.40 15.57 -14.39
N LEU A 221 -43.42 14.82 -13.28
CA LEU A 221 -44.42 13.78 -13.03
C LEU A 221 -45.82 14.38 -12.83
N ASP A 222 -45.93 15.45 -12.04
CA ASP A 222 -47.18 16.16 -11.81
C ASP A 222 -47.74 16.73 -13.12
N ALA A 223 -46.90 17.36 -13.95
CA ALA A 223 -47.29 17.87 -15.26
C ALA A 223 -47.75 16.76 -16.23
N ALA A 224 -47.22 15.54 -16.08
CA ALA A 224 -47.61 14.39 -16.89
C ALA A 224 -48.88 13.68 -16.38
N ALA A 225 -49.33 13.96 -15.15
CA ALA A 225 -50.40 13.22 -14.48
C ALA A 225 -51.72 13.26 -15.26
N ASP A 226 -52.16 14.44 -15.70
CA ASP A 226 -53.43 14.60 -16.43
C ASP A 226 -53.40 13.90 -17.78
N ARG A 227 -52.27 13.98 -18.50
CA ARG A 227 -52.08 13.26 -19.76
C ARG A 227 -52.12 11.75 -19.54
N ILE A 228 -51.41 11.23 -18.54
CA ILE A 228 -51.43 9.80 -18.21
C ILE A 228 -52.86 9.35 -17.83
N ALA A 229 -53.61 10.17 -17.09
CA ALA A 229 -55.00 9.88 -16.75
C ALA A 229 -55.91 9.89 -18.00
N ALA A 230 -55.69 10.80 -18.94
CA ALA A 230 -56.39 10.82 -20.24
C ALA A 230 -56.04 9.60 -21.10
N ASP A 231 -54.75 9.23 -21.18
CA ASP A 231 -54.29 8.05 -21.93
C ASP A 231 -54.87 6.76 -21.34
N ARG A 232 -54.96 6.66 -20.01
CA ARG A 232 -55.61 5.53 -19.33
C ARG A 232 -57.09 5.42 -19.68
N ARG A 233 -57.83 6.53 -19.63
CA ARG A 233 -59.25 6.55 -20.04
C ARG A 233 -59.42 6.14 -21.51
N THR A 234 -58.60 6.71 -22.40
CA THR A 234 -58.60 6.34 -23.83
C THR A 234 -58.35 4.84 -24.03
N LEU A 235 -57.40 4.26 -23.28
CA LEU A 235 -57.11 2.83 -23.35
C LEU A 235 -58.30 1.98 -22.88
N ASP A 236 -58.95 2.37 -21.78
CA ASP A 236 -60.10 1.66 -21.24
C ASP A 236 -61.31 1.74 -22.18
N ASP A 237 -61.57 2.93 -22.76
CA ASP A 237 -62.62 3.12 -23.78
C ASP A 237 -62.34 2.28 -25.03
N ALA A 238 -61.09 2.26 -25.50
CA ALA A 238 -60.68 1.45 -26.65
C ALA A 238 -60.87 -0.05 -26.38
N ARG A 239 -60.54 -0.52 -25.17
CA ARG A 239 -60.77 -1.92 -24.75
C ARG A 239 -62.25 -2.25 -24.68
N ALA A 240 -63.07 -1.35 -24.15
CA ALA A 240 -64.52 -1.53 -24.09
C ALA A 240 -65.14 -1.60 -25.50
N ALA A 241 -64.71 -0.71 -26.42
CA ALA A 241 -65.13 -0.74 -27.81
C ALA A 241 -64.69 -2.02 -28.54
N GLU A 242 -63.44 -2.46 -28.31
CA GLU A 242 -62.92 -3.70 -28.91
C GLU A 242 -63.72 -4.92 -28.49
N ALA A 243 -64.17 -4.99 -27.22
CA ALA A 243 -65.03 -6.07 -26.74
C ALA A 243 -66.38 -6.14 -27.48
N LEU A 244 -66.89 -4.99 -27.97
CA LEU A 244 -68.15 -4.91 -28.71
C LEU A 244 -67.99 -5.17 -30.22
N ARG A 245 -66.76 -5.19 -30.75
CA ARG A 245 -66.47 -5.33 -32.20
C ARG A 245 -67.21 -6.51 -32.82
N HIS A 246 -67.08 -7.69 -32.22
CA HIS A 246 -67.71 -8.89 -32.77
C HIS A 246 -69.24 -8.77 -32.78
N VAL A 247 -69.84 -8.31 -31.68
CA VAL A 247 -71.29 -8.15 -31.53
C VAL A 247 -71.84 -7.17 -32.57
N LEU A 248 -71.19 -6.02 -32.74
CA LEU A 248 -71.58 -5.02 -33.76
C LEU A 248 -71.46 -5.60 -35.17
N SER A 249 -70.34 -6.27 -35.50
CA SER A 249 -70.16 -6.89 -36.82
C SER A 249 -71.18 -8.00 -37.11
N THR A 250 -71.62 -8.74 -36.08
CA THR A 250 -72.69 -9.73 -36.22
C THR A 250 -74.05 -9.07 -36.42
N ALA A 251 -74.33 -7.99 -35.70
CA ALA A 251 -75.57 -7.23 -35.84
C ALA A 251 -75.68 -6.57 -37.21
N GLU A 252 -74.60 -5.96 -37.71
CA GLU A 252 -74.54 -5.38 -39.06
C GLU A 252 -74.77 -6.44 -40.15
N ARG A 253 -74.11 -7.60 -40.05
CA ARG A 253 -74.34 -8.72 -40.97
C ARG A 253 -75.78 -9.23 -40.91
N ALA A 254 -76.35 -9.35 -39.72
CA ALA A 254 -77.73 -9.78 -39.54
C ALA A 254 -78.73 -8.77 -40.14
N ALA A 255 -78.50 -7.47 -39.93
CA ALA A 255 -79.34 -6.41 -40.51
C ALA A 255 -79.26 -6.38 -42.05
N ALA A 256 -78.06 -6.57 -42.61
CA ALA A 256 -77.86 -6.70 -44.05
C ALA A 256 -78.59 -7.94 -44.61
N ALA A 257 -78.47 -9.08 -43.94
CA ALA A 257 -79.16 -10.31 -44.32
C ALA A 257 -80.70 -10.16 -44.26
N ALA A 258 -81.23 -9.50 -43.22
CA ALA A 258 -82.66 -9.23 -43.10
C ALA A 258 -83.18 -8.31 -44.22
N THR A 259 -82.41 -7.27 -44.57
CA THR A 259 -82.73 -6.38 -45.70
C THR A 259 -82.74 -7.14 -47.02
N ALA A 260 -81.71 -7.95 -47.27
CA ALA A 260 -81.61 -8.77 -48.48
C ALA A 260 -82.74 -9.79 -48.58
N ALA A 261 -83.09 -10.46 -47.48
CA ALA A 261 -84.21 -11.39 -47.42
C ALA A 261 -85.55 -10.67 -47.71
N SER A 262 -85.74 -9.46 -47.18
CA SER A 262 -86.95 -8.67 -47.44
C SER A 262 -87.07 -8.28 -48.92
N ALA A 263 -85.96 -7.87 -49.55
CA ALA A 263 -85.92 -7.59 -50.98
C ALA A 263 -86.23 -8.84 -51.83
N ALA A 264 -85.67 -9.99 -51.45
CA ALA A 264 -85.93 -11.26 -52.14
C ALA A 264 -87.40 -11.69 -52.02
N VAL A 265 -88.06 -11.42 -50.89
CA VAL A 265 -89.51 -11.66 -50.73
C VAL A 265 -90.32 -10.79 -51.70
N VAL A 266 -90.01 -9.49 -51.78
CA VAL A 266 -90.69 -8.57 -52.72
C VAL A 266 -90.50 -9.03 -54.16
N GLU A 267 -89.27 -9.38 -54.55
CA GLU A 267 -88.96 -9.88 -55.90
C GLU A 267 -89.70 -11.18 -56.20
N ALA A 268 -89.76 -12.12 -55.25
CA ALA A 268 -90.50 -13.37 -55.40
C ALA A 268 -92.03 -13.14 -55.52
N GLU A 269 -92.59 -12.20 -54.76
CA GLU A 269 -94.00 -11.82 -54.88
C GLU A 269 -94.31 -11.18 -56.23
N GLU A 270 -93.45 -10.30 -56.74
CA GLU A 270 -93.60 -9.68 -58.06
C GLU A 270 -93.51 -10.72 -59.17
N ALA A 271 -92.52 -11.63 -59.11
CA ALA A 271 -92.38 -12.73 -60.05
C ALA A 271 -93.59 -13.68 -60.03
N TRP A 272 -94.15 -13.96 -58.84
CA TRP A 272 -95.37 -14.74 -58.70
C TRP A 272 -96.58 -14.05 -59.33
N ARG A 273 -96.79 -12.76 -59.03
CA ARG A 273 -97.87 -11.96 -59.64
C ARG A 273 -97.75 -11.93 -61.17
N GLY A 274 -96.54 -11.79 -61.70
CA GLY A 274 -96.27 -11.85 -63.14
C GLY A 274 -96.63 -13.19 -63.78
N ARG A 275 -96.40 -14.32 -63.09
CA ARG A 275 -96.83 -15.65 -63.59
C ARG A 275 -98.34 -15.86 -63.53
N THR A 276 -99.03 -15.26 -62.56
CA THR A 276 -100.50 -15.35 -62.46
C THR A 276 -101.26 -14.41 -63.38
N ALA A 277 -100.59 -13.45 -64.02
CA ALA A 277 -101.22 -12.46 -64.89
C ALA A 277 -101.31 -12.88 -66.36
N ASP A 278 -100.46 -13.80 -66.83
CA ASP A 278 -100.28 -14.10 -68.26
C ASP A 278 -100.46 -15.59 -68.65
N ASP A 279 -101.04 -16.44 -67.80
CA ASP A 279 -101.24 -17.86 -68.13
C ASP A 279 -102.69 -18.35 -67.88
N ASP A 280 -103.45 -18.46 -68.97
CA ASP A 280 -104.82 -19.02 -69.10
C ASP A 280 -104.86 -20.55 -68.85
N GLY A 281 -104.11 -21.03 -67.85
CA GLY A 281 -103.95 -22.47 -67.54
C GLY A 281 -104.09 -22.84 -66.07
N ALA A 282 -104.15 -21.87 -65.15
CA ALA A 282 -104.35 -22.14 -63.72
C ALA A 282 -105.85 -22.13 -63.38
N PRO A 283 -106.41 -23.17 -62.71
CA PRO A 283 -107.83 -23.21 -62.37
C PRO A 283 -108.16 -22.04 -61.43
N GLY A 284 -109.08 -21.18 -61.87
CA GLY A 284 -109.46 -19.97 -61.16
C GLY A 284 -110.05 -20.27 -59.78
N GLY A 285 -109.60 -19.50 -58.78
CA GLY A 285 -110.36 -19.26 -57.55
C GLY A 285 -110.08 -20.13 -56.33
N SER A 286 -109.02 -20.94 -56.31
CA SER A 286 -108.71 -21.76 -55.12
C SER A 286 -107.91 -21.00 -54.05
N SER A 287 -108.43 -20.96 -52.83
CA SER A 287 -107.80 -20.31 -51.67
C SER A 287 -106.42 -20.91 -51.34
N ALA A 288 -105.57 -20.19 -50.58
CA ALA A 288 -104.25 -20.70 -50.14
C ALA A 288 -104.33 -22.02 -49.34
N GLU A 289 -105.51 -22.37 -48.84
CA GLU A 289 -105.81 -23.64 -48.18
C GLU A 289 -106.01 -24.77 -49.19
N GLU A 290 -106.75 -24.53 -50.28
CA GLU A 290 -106.99 -25.52 -51.34
C GLU A 290 -105.71 -25.85 -52.13
N LEU A 291 -104.84 -24.86 -52.37
CA LEU A 291 -103.53 -25.11 -52.97
C LEU A 291 -102.59 -25.87 -52.01
N ARG A 292 -102.74 -25.69 -50.69
CA ARG A 292 -102.00 -26.47 -49.69
C ARG A 292 -102.50 -27.91 -49.60
N GLU A 293 -103.80 -28.12 -49.72
CA GLU A 293 -104.41 -29.45 -49.74
C GLU A 293 -104.02 -30.20 -51.03
N TRP A 294 -104.06 -29.53 -52.18
CA TRP A 294 -103.56 -30.06 -53.45
C TRP A 294 -102.06 -30.37 -53.41
N ALA A 295 -101.23 -29.46 -52.89
CA ALA A 295 -99.79 -29.70 -52.71
C ALA A 295 -99.52 -30.84 -51.71
N SER A 296 -100.32 -30.97 -50.65
CA SER A 296 -100.23 -32.08 -49.71
C SER A 296 -100.61 -33.41 -50.35
N ASP A 297 -101.64 -33.44 -51.20
CA ASP A 297 -102.05 -34.65 -51.92
C ASP A 297 -101.04 -35.01 -53.02
N LEU A 298 -100.46 -34.02 -53.71
CA LEU A 298 -99.36 -34.24 -54.65
C LEU A 298 -98.07 -34.68 -53.94
N THR A 299 -97.79 -34.18 -52.74
CA THR A 299 -96.63 -34.60 -51.93
C THR A 299 -96.83 -36.02 -51.39
N ARG A 300 -98.05 -36.36 -50.96
CA ARG A 300 -98.41 -37.74 -50.55
C ARG A 300 -98.30 -38.69 -51.74
N SER A 301 -98.74 -38.26 -52.91
CA SER A 301 -98.58 -39.00 -54.16
C SER A 301 -97.10 -39.12 -54.52
N SER A 302 -96.32 -38.04 -54.49
CA SER A 302 -94.88 -38.04 -54.73
C SER A 302 -94.14 -39.02 -53.82
N GLY A 303 -94.48 -39.10 -52.53
CA GLY A 303 -93.90 -40.08 -51.61
C GLY A 303 -94.14 -41.53 -52.04
N ALA A 304 -95.34 -41.86 -52.52
CA ALA A 304 -95.64 -43.18 -53.07
C ALA A 304 -94.85 -43.46 -54.37
N TRP A 305 -94.65 -42.46 -55.21
CA TRP A 305 -93.91 -42.58 -56.48
C TRP A 305 -92.39 -42.59 -56.24
N GLN A 306 -91.90 -41.98 -55.16
CA GLN A 306 -90.50 -41.96 -54.77
C GLN A 306 -90.07 -43.30 -54.15
N LEU A 307 -90.97 -43.94 -53.39
CA LEU A 307 -90.79 -45.34 -52.99
C LEU A 307 -90.78 -46.29 -54.20
N ALA A 308 -91.61 -46.03 -55.21
CA ALA A 308 -91.58 -46.79 -56.46
C ALA A 308 -90.27 -46.56 -57.25
N ALA A 309 -89.77 -45.33 -57.32
CA ALA A 309 -88.51 -44.99 -57.97
C ALA A 309 -87.28 -45.57 -57.23
N GLU A 310 -87.29 -45.59 -55.90
CA GLU A 310 -86.26 -46.29 -55.11
C GLU A 310 -86.31 -47.80 -55.33
N ALA A 311 -87.50 -48.39 -55.46
CA ALA A 311 -87.65 -49.80 -55.79
C ALA A 311 -87.15 -50.11 -57.21
N GLU A 312 -87.45 -49.27 -58.20
CA GLU A 312 -86.89 -49.37 -59.56
C GLU A 312 -85.37 -49.20 -59.57
N ALA A 313 -84.81 -48.25 -58.84
CA ALA A 313 -83.37 -48.05 -58.76
C ALA A 313 -82.63 -49.24 -58.12
N ARG A 314 -83.27 -49.92 -57.16
CA ARG A 314 -82.72 -51.15 -56.55
C ARG A 314 -82.90 -52.39 -57.42
N LEU A 315 -83.83 -52.38 -58.39
CA LEU A 315 -84.11 -53.53 -59.25
C LEU A 315 -82.87 -53.95 -60.05
N ALA A 316 -82.16 -53.01 -60.68
CA ALA A 316 -80.94 -53.31 -61.44
C ALA A 316 -79.82 -53.91 -60.55
N ALA A 317 -79.71 -53.46 -59.30
CA ALA A 317 -78.77 -54.02 -58.33
C ALA A 317 -79.18 -55.45 -57.91
N TYR A 318 -80.46 -55.71 -57.71
CA TYR A 318 -80.96 -57.06 -57.42
C TYR A 318 -80.82 -58.00 -58.61
N GLU A 319 -81.08 -57.55 -59.83
CA GLU A 319 -80.85 -58.33 -61.05
C GLU A 319 -79.37 -58.70 -61.20
N THR A 320 -78.46 -57.75 -60.93
CA THR A 320 -77.01 -58.01 -60.92
C THR A 320 -76.62 -59.00 -59.83
N ALA A 321 -77.17 -58.85 -58.61
CA ALA A 321 -76.91 -59.75 -57.50
C ALA A 321 -77.45 -61.17 -57.77
N VAL A 322 -78.62 -61.30 -58.39
CA VAL A 322 -79.18 -62.58 -58.82
C VAL A 322 -78.32 -63.22 -59.91
N ALA A 323 -77.87 -62.45 -60.91
CA ALA A 323 -76.98 -62.96 -61.96
C ALA A 323 -75.62 -63.42 -61.39
N ALA A 324 -75.06 -62.67 -60.43
CA ALA A 324 -73.84 -63.05 -59.73
C ALA A 324 -74.04 -64.33 -58.90
N ALA A 325 -75.13 -64.42 -58.13
CA ALA A 325 -75.46 -65.61 -57.34
C ALA A 325 -75.75 -66.84 -58.24
N GLN A 326 -76.36 -66.65 -59.40
CA GLN A 326 -76.53 -67.71 -60.41
C GLN A 326 -75.19 -68.16 -60.97
N SER A 327 -74.29 -67.23 -61.31
CA SER A 327 -72.94 -67.57 -61.78
C SER A 327 -72.12 -68.30 -60.72
N GLU A 328 -72.19 -67.89 -59.45
CA GLU A 328 -71.56 -68.60 -58.33
C GLU A 328 -72.16 -70.00 -58.13
N ALA A 329 -73.48 -70.14 -58.23
CA ALA A 329 -74.16 -71.44 -58.13
C ALA A 329 -73.77 -72.36 -59.31
N GLU A 330 -73.66 -71.84 -60.53
CA GLU A 330 -73.19 -72.57 -61.70
C GLU A 330 -71.72 -72.98 -61.56
N ALA A 331 -70.86 -72.08 -61.07
CA ALA A 331 -69.45 -72.38 -60.79
C ALA A 331 -69.30 -73.46 -59.71
N ALA A 332 -70.07 -73.36 -58.61
CA ALA A 332 -70.10 -74.35 -57.56
C ALA A 332 -70.65 -75.70 -58.06
N ALA A 333 -71.68 -75.69 -58.92
CA ALA A 333 -72.20 -76.90 -59.56
C ALA A 333 -71.17 -77.54 -60.50
N ALA A 334 -70.43 -76.74 -61.27
CA ALA A 334 -69.36 -77.20 -62.15
C ALA A 334 -68.19 -77.79 -61.34
N GLU A 335 -67.75 -77.14 -60.26
CA GLU A 335 -66.70 -77.67 -59.38
C GLU A 335 -67.16 -78.99 -58.72
N ARG A 336 -68.42 -79.06 -58.29
CA ARG A 336 -69.01 -80.29 -57.75
C ARG A 336 -69.05 -81.40 -58.79
N ALA A 337 -69.35 -81.09 -60.06
CA ALA A 337 -69.33 -82.05 -61.16
C ALA A 337 -67.90 -82.55 -61.45
N VAL A 338 -66.89 -81.67 -61.45
CA VAL A 338 -65.48 -82.07 -61.60
C VAL A 338 -65.04 -82.98 -60.46
N ARG A 339 -65.33 -82.61 -59.20
CA ARG A 339 -65.02 -83.44 -58.02
C ARG A 339 -65.74 -84.79 -58.05
N GLU A 340 -66.96 -84.83 -58.58
CA GLU A 340 -67.71 -86.07 -58.78
C GLU A 340 -67.09 -86.95 -59.88
N GLN A 341 -66.58 -86.33 -60.96
CA GLN A 341 -65.81 -87.03 -62.01
C GLN A 341 -64.48 -87.58 -61.50
N GLU A 342 -63.74 -86.79 -60.70
CA GLU A 342 -62.52 -87.23 -60.01
C GLU A 342 -62.82 -88.40 -59.07
N ARG A 343 -63.91 -88.31 -58.30
CA ARG A 343 -64.40 -89.40 -57.43
C ARG A 343 -64.75 -90.66 -58.22
N ALA A 344 -65.38 -90.52 -59.38
CA ALA A 344 -65.72 -91.65 -60.23
C ALA A 344 -64.50 -92.27 -60.92
N ALA A 345 -63.44 -91.49 -61.20
CA ALA A 345 -62.20 -91.96 -61.81
C ALA A 345 -61.19 -92.55 -60.80
N LEU A 346 -61.29 -92.17 -59.52
CA LEU A 346 -60.42 -92.61 -58.42
C LEU A 346 -60.30 -94.15 -58.28
N PRO A 347 -61.38 -94.96 -58.38
CA PRO A 347 -61.29 -96.42 -58.33
C PRO A 347 -60.42 -97.01 -59.45
N ALA A 348 -60.52 -96.49 -60.68
CA ALA A 348 -59.71 -96.94 -61.81
C ALA A 348 -58.24 -96.52 -61.69
N ALA A 349 -57.96 -95.35 -61.09
CA ALA A 349 -56.60 -94.88 -60.83
C ALA A 349 -55.90 -95.70 -59.73
N ILE A 350 -56.66 -96.23 -58.75
CA ILE A 350 -56.13 -97.11 -57.70
C ILE A 350 -55.82 -98.51 -58.25
N GLU A 351 -56.58 -99.02 -59.23
CA GLU A 351 -56.29 -100.30 -59.89
C GLU A 351 -55.10 -100.25 -60.87
N ALA A 352 -54.68 -99.05 -61.29
CA ALA A 352 -53.54 -98.85 -62.18
C ALA A 352 -52.18 -98.72 -61.44
N LEU A 353 -52.20 -98.73 -60.10
CA LEU A 353 -51.03 -98.82 -59.21
C LEU A 353 -50.81 -100.28 -58.78
#